data_AF-A0A238XR46-F1
#
_entry.id   AF-A0A238XR46-F1
#
_cell.length_a   1.000
_cell.length_b   1.000
_cell.length_c   1.000
_cell.angle_alpha   90.00
_cell.angle_beta   90.00
_cell.angle_gamma   90.00
#
_symmetry.space_group_name_H-M   'P 1'
#
loop_
_entity.id
_entity.type
_entity.pdbx_description
1 polymer ?
#
loop_
_entity_poly.entity_id
_entity_poly.type
_entity_poly.pdbx_seq_one_letter_code
_entity_poly.pdbx_strand_id
1 'polypeptide(L)'
;MSNPDDSHLARISNCLQTILDLEPELEKLELGKGLLEEFGVLKDFLRRIDTVLLNEDDVSRVESATASFLEELRAPLARVRPNGRFGSRLQ
;
A
#
# COMPACT_ATOMS: atom_id res chain seq x y z
N MET A 1 -24.75 -10.80 -6.43
CA MET A 1 -24.61 -9.44 -5.89
C MET A 1 -23.56 -9.54 -4.82
N SER A 2 -22.36 -8.98 -5.03
CA SER A 2 -21.31 -8.98 -4.02
C SER A 2 -21.70 -8.04 -2.87
N ASN A 3 -21.35 -8.37 -1.64
CA ASN A 3 -21.62 -7.53 -0.47
C ASN A 3 -20.75 -6.26 -0.58
N PRO A 4 -21.25 -5.03 -0.32
CA PRO A 4 -20.42 -3.82 -0.35
C PRO A 4 -19.18 -3.93 0.55
N ASP A 5 -19.29 -4.62 1.68
CA ASP A 5 -18.19 -4.89 2.60
C ASP A 5 -17.06 -5.71 1.95
N ASP A 6 -17.41 -6.68 1.09
CA ASP A 6 -16.43 -7.48 0.33
C ASP A 6 -15.66 -6.57 -0.65
N SER A 7 -16.34 -5.57 -1.22
CA SER A 7 -15.72 -4.62 -2.15
C SER A 7 -14.80 -3.63 -1.44
N HIS A 8 -15.17 -3.14 -0.25
CA HIS A 8 -14.33 -2.25 0.55
C HIS A 8 -13.06 -2.96 1.02
N LEU A 9 -13.23 -4.19 1.53
CA LEU A 9 -12.11 -5.01 1.99
C LEU A 9 -11.13 -5.32 0.86
N ALA A 10 -11.61 -5.68 -0.33
CA ALA A 10 -10.76 -5.93 -1.48
C ALA A 10 -9.95 -4.68 -1.89
N ARG A 11 -10.58 -3.50 -1.89
CA ARG A 11 -9.91 -2.24 -2.27
C ARG A 11 -8.83 -1.83 -1.29
N ILE A 12 -9.12 -1.88 0.02
CA ILE A 12 -8.10 -1.56 1.03
C ILE A 12 -6.99 -2.60 1.03
N SER A 13 -7.32 -3.89 0.91
CA SER A 13 -6.31 -4.95 0.82
C SER A 13 -5.37 -4.74 -0.37
N ASN A 14 -5.92 -4.35 -1.53
CA ASN A 14 -5.10 -4.01 -2.69
C ASN A 14 -4.18 -2.81 -2.44
N CYS A 15 -4.67 -1.76 -1.78
CA CYS A 15 -3.87 -0.59 -1.44
C CYS A 15 -2.71 -0.95 -0.52
N LEU A 16 -3.00 -1.67 0.56
CA LEU A 16 -1.99 -2.10 1.53
C LEU A 16 -0.98 -3.08 0.91
N GLN A 17 -1.45 -4.03 0.10
CA GLN A 17 -0.56 -4.94 -0.60
C GLN A 17 0.36 -4.21 -1.57
N THR A 18 -0.16 -3.21 -2.30
CA THR A 18 0.65 -2.35 -3.18
C THR A 18 1.78 -1.63 -2.42
N ILE A 19 1.50 -1.16 -1.20
CA ILE A 19 2.50 -0.54 -0.33
C ILE A 19 3.55 -1.57 0.13
N LEU A 20 3.09 -2.74 0.59
CA LEU A 20 3.96 -3.82 1.08
C LEU A 20 4.85 -4.41 -0.01
N ASP A 21 4.39 -4.43 -1.26
CA ASP A 21 5.18 -4.91 -2.41
C ASP A 21 6.43 -4.06 -2.67
N LEU A 22 6.51 -2.83 -2.13
CA LEU A 22 7.66 -1.93 -2.26
C LEU A 22 8.70 -2.11 -1.15
N GLU A 23 8.37 -2.82 -0.07
CA GLU A 23 9.26 -2.99 1.09
C GLU A 23 10.68 -3.47 0.69
N PRO A 24 10.87 -4.48 -0.18
CA PRO A 24 12.21 -4.95 -0.54
C PRO A 24 13.07 -3.92 -1.27
N GLU A 25 12.46 -3.00 -2.04
CA GLU A 25 13.14 -1.90 -2.70
C GLU A 25 13.51 -0.80 -1.72
N LEU A 26 12.63 -0.52 -0.76
CA LEU A 26 12.80 0.53 0.23
C LEU A 26 13.84 0.12 1.28
N GLU A 27 13.93 -1.16 1.63
CA GLU A 27 15.04 -1.73 2.42
C GLU A 27 16.40 -1.44 1.78
N LYS A 28 16.52 -1.54 0.46
CA LYS A 28 17.77 -1.29 -0.28
C LYS A 28 18.16 0.19 -0.32
N LEU A 29 17.19 1.08 -0.15
CA LEU A 29 17.44 2.53 -0.11
C LEU A 29 18.00 3.00 1.24
N GLU A 30 18.10 2.11 2.23
CA GLU A 30 18.35 2.48 3.63
C GLU A 30 17.40 3.60 4.11
N LEU A 31 16.18 3.66 3.54
CA LEU A 31 15.14 4.56 4.02
C LEU A 31 14.90 4.18 5.49
N GLY A 32 15.02 5.19 6.36
CA GLY A 32 15.29 4.99 7.77
C GLY A 32 14.41 3.94 8.46
N LYS A 33 14.95 3.33 9.51
CA LYS A 33 14.32 2.24 10.30
C LYS A 33 12.83 2.46 10.62
N GLY A 34 12.41 3.71 10.81
CA GLY A 34 11.01 4.06 11.04
C GLY A 34 10.05 3.61 9.92
N LEU A 35 10.41 3.75 8.63
CA LEU A 35 9.52 3.31 7.54
C LEU A 35 9.35 1.79 7.51
N LEU A 36 10.41 1.04 7.84
CA LEU A 36 10.36 -0.42 7.89
C LEU A 36 9.52 -0.93 9.07
N GLU A 37 9.54 -0.22 10.20
CA GLU A 37 8.67 -0.51 11.34
C GLU A 37 7.19 -0.33 10.96
N GLU A 38 6.85 0.70 10.17
CA GLU A 38 5.49 0.93 9.68
C GLU A 38 5.00 -0.21 8.76
N PHE A 39 5.86 -0.86 7.97
CA PHE A 39 5.45 -2.04 7.21
C PHE A 39 5.01 -3.21 8.10
N GLY A 40 5.65 -3.37 9.26
CA GLY A 40 5.20 -4.32 10.28
C GLY A 40 3.77 -4.05 10.73
N VAL A 41 3.45 -2.79 11.00
CA VAL A 41 2.10 -2.36 11.39
C VAL A 41 1.08 -2.62 10.26
N LEU A 42 1.43 -2.31 9.01
CA LEU A 42 0.54 -2.54 7.86
C LEU A 42 0.27 -4.04 7.62
N LYS A 43 1.29 -4.90 7.77
CA LYS A 43 1.13 -6.37 7.69
C LYS A 43 0.20 -6.89 8.78
N ASP A 44 0.35 -6.39 10.00
CA ASP A 44 -0.47 -6.78 11.14
C ASP A 44 -1.92 -6.35 10.96
N PHE A 45 -2.14 -5.15 10.42
CA PHE A 45 -3.45 -4.63 10.08
C PHE A 45 -4.12 -5.44 8.97
N LEU A 46 -3.40 -5.74 7.87
CA LEU A 46 -3.93 -6.53 6.75
C LEU A 46 -4.42 -7.91 7.20
N ARG A 47 -3.78 -8.54 8.20
CA ARG A 47 -4.21 -9.84 8.76
C ARG A 47 -5.51 -9.77 9.56
N ARG A 48 -6.01 -8.58 9.91
CA ARG A 48 -7.19 -8.38 10.77
C ARG A 48 -8.27 -7.54 10.11
N ILE A 49 -8.08 -7.12 8.86
CA ILE A 49 -8.94 -6.14 8.20
C ILE A 49 -10.36 -6.66 7.97
N ASP A 50 -10.53 -7.97 7.87
CA ASP A 50 -11.82 -8.67 7.80
C ASP A 50 -12.68 -8.52 9.07
N THR A 51 -12.06 -8.11 10.18
CA THR A 51 -12.76 -7.82 11.44
C THR A 51 -13.16 -6.34 11.60
N VAL A 52 -12.82 -5.49 10.63
CA VAL A 52 -13.05 -4.04 10.69
C VAL A 52 -14.28 -3.66 9.86
N LEU A 53 -15.17 -2.86 10.44
CA LEU A 53 -16.27 -2.23 9.70
C LEU A 53 -15.71 -1.06 8.88
N LEU A 54 -15.84 -1.16 7.56
CA LEU A 54 -15.31 -0.19 6.61
C LEU A 54 -16.45 0.51 5.86
N ASN A 55 -16.42 1.84 5.84
CA ASN A 55 -17.27 2.64 4.97
C ASN A 55 -16.46 3.17 3.76
N GLU A 56 -17.17 3.72 2.78
CA GLU A 56 -16.54 4.24 1.56
C GLU A 56 -15.56 5.39 1.83
N ASP A 57 -15.81 6.24 2.83
CA ASP A 57 -14.91 7.35 3.16
C ASP A 57 -13.55 6.83 3.68
N ASP A 58 -13.56 5.76 4.49
CA ASP A 58 -12.34 5.12 4.95
C ASP A 58 -11.55 4.50 3.79
N VAL A 59 -12.26 3.84 2.85
CA VAL A 59 -11.63 3.29 1.64
C VAL A 59 -11.01 4.42 0.81
N SER A 60 -11.75 5.50 0.57
CA SER A 60 -11.29 6.66 -0.20
C SER A 60 -10.06 7.33 0.42
N ARG A 61 -10.02 7.41 1.75
CA ARG A 61 -8.87 7.95 2.49
C ARG A 61 -7.63 7.06 2.33
N VAL A 62 -7.79 5.75 2.42
CA VAL A 62 -6.67 4.81 2.22
C VAL A 62 -6.16 4.84 0.79
N GLU A 63 -7.06 4.87 -0.21
CA GLU A 63 -6.69 4.99 -1.62
C GLU A 63 -5.91 6.28 -1.89
N SER A 64 -6.39 7.41 -1.36
CA SER A 64 -5.73 8.71 -1.50
C SER A 64 -4.35 8.74 -0.84
N ALA A 65 -4.24 8.22 0.39
CA ALA A 65 -2.97 8.12 1.10
C ALA A 65 -1.97 7.21 0.37
N THR A 66 -2.45 6.10 -0.19
CA THR A 66 -1.65 5.18 -0.99
C THR A 66 -1.13 5.86 -2.25
N ALA A 67 -1.98 6.62 -2.96
CA ALA A 67 -1.56 7.38 -4.13
C ALA A 67 -0.49 8.41 -3.77
N SER A 68 -0.68 9.20 -2.72
CA SER A 68 0.32 10.18 -2.24
C SER A 68 1.65 9.51 -1.88
N PHE A 69 1.61 8.39 -1.15
CA PHE A 69 2.80 7.62 -0.81
C PHE A 69 3.58 7.16 -2.05
N LEU A 70 2.88 6.61 -3.05
CA LEU A 70 3.50 6.16 -4.30
C LEU A 70 4.12 7.32 -5.09
N GLU A 71 3.47 8.49 -5.13
CA GLU A 71 4.01 9.69 -5.78
C GLU A 71 5.31 10.15 -5.11
N GLU A 72 5.34 10.21 -3.77
CA GLU A 72 6.51 10.61 -2.99
C GLU A 72 7.69 9.65 -3.20
N LEU A 73 7.41 8.36 -3.39
CA LEU A 73 8.42 7.34 -3.61
C LEU A 73 9.00 7.28 -5.03
N ARG A 74 8.39 7.94 -6.02
CA ARG A 74 8.91 7.95 -7.40
C ARG A 74 10.37 8.41 -7.48
N ALA A 75 10.70 9.52 -6.82
CA ALA A 75 12.05 10.08 -6.87
C ALA A 75 13.08 9.23 -6.08
N PRO A 76 12.80 8.77 -4.85
CA PRO A 76 13.66 7.82 -4.14
C PRO A 76 13.89 6.52 -4.93
N LEU A 77 12.84 5.89 -5.45
CA LEU A 77 12.93 4.59 -6.10
C LEU A 77 13.60 4.65 -7.48
N ALA A 78 13.53 5.79 -8.18
CA ALA A 78 14.30 6.01 -9.42
C ALA A 78 15.82 5.84 -9.22
N ARG A 79 16.32 6.04 -7.99
CA ARG A 79 17.75 5.83 -7.65
C ARG A 79 18.14 4.35 -7.60
N VAL A 80 17.20 3.46 -7.27
CA VAL A 80 17.42 2.00 -7.22
C VAL A 80 17.06 1.33 -8.54
N ARG A 81 16.05 1.85 -9.23
CA ARG A 81 15.54 1.29 -10.49
C ARG A 81 15.46 2.39 -11.57
N PRO A 82 16.56 2.69 -12.29
CA PRO A 82 16.53 3.68 -13.35
C PRO A 82 15.61 3.31 -14.54
N ASN A 83 15.21 2.03 -14.68
CA ASN A 83 14.37 1.52 -15.77
C ASN A 83 13.09 0.77 -15.31
N GLY A 84 12.69 0.85 -14.04
CA GLY A 84 11.54 0.10 -13.52
C GLY A 84 10.21 0.80 -13.77
N ARG A 85 9.29 0.17 -14.53
CA ARG A 85 7.88 0.57 -14.57
C ARG A 85 7.28 0.43 -13.16
N PHE A 86 6.91 1.55 -12.53
CA PHE A 86 6.10 1.55 -11.32
C PHE A 86 4.68 1.10 -11.68
N GLY A 87 4.23 0.00 -11.07
CA GLY A 87 2.82 -0.42 -11.09
C GLY A 87 2.20 -0.62 -12.47
N SER A 88 2.36 -1.80 -13.05
CA SER A 88 1.45 -2.25 -14.13
C SER A 88 0.73 -3.52 -13.69
N ARG A 89 -0.23 -3.38 -12.78
CA ARG A 89 -1.36 -4.32 -12.67
C ARG A 89 -2.64 -3.56 -12.31
N LEU A 90 -3.25 -3.00 -13.34
CA LEU A 90 -4.71 -2.90 -13.47
C LEU A 90 -5.07 -3.98 -14.50
N GLN A 91 -5.42 -5.19 -14.04
CA GLN A 91 -6.11 -6.21 -14.84
C GLN A 91 -7.21 -6.82 -13.99
#